data_AF-A0A846PSB0-F1
#
_entry.id   AF-A0A846PSB0-F1
#
_cell.length_a   1.000
_cell.length_b   1.000
_cell.length_c   1.000
_cell.angle_alpha   90.00
_cell.angle_beta   90.00
_cell.angle_gamma   90.00
#
_symmetry.space_group_name_H-M   'P 1'
#
loop_
_entity.id
_entity.type
_entity.pdbx_description
1 polymer ?
#
loop_
_entity_poly.entity_id
_entity_poly.type
_entity_poly.pdbx_seq_one_letter_code
_entity_poly.pdbx_strand_id
1 'polypeptide(L)'
;FIRNSILILKKNDIFHDFDESTSKKIFAMFLGYRSKNPKYSFSLEQQVGKKKKLNIALHNSDTAEFCTTPDTWVTPGLPFMIFILGGFIIQLLFGDLILRLVGIA
;
A
#
# COMPACT_ATOMS: atom_id res chain seq x y z
N PHE A 1 -7.45 1.98 0.10
CA PHE A 1 -8.55 2.89 -0.31
C PHE A 1 -9.88 2.69 0.44
N ILE A 2 -10.68 1.64 0.17
CA ILE A 2 -12.08 1.46 0.70
C ILE A 2 -12.17 1.66 2.23
N ARG A 3 -11.28 1.02 2.99
CA ARG A 3 -11.25 1.13 4.45
C ARG A 3 -11.03 2.56 4.94
N ASN A 4 -10.16 3.33 4.28
CA ASN A 4 -9.89 4.72 4.65
C ASN A 4 -11.11 5.60 4.38
N SER A 5 -11.78 5.38 3.24
CA SER A 5 -13.03 6.07 2.90
C SER A 5 -14.11 5.84 3.96
N ILE A 6 -14.27 4.60 4.44
CA ILE A 6 -15.20 4.25 5.53
C ILE A 6 -14.82 4.99 6.83
N LEU A 7 -13.54 5.09 7.15
CA LEU A 7 -13.09 5.78 8.36
C LEU A 7 -13.34 7.30 8.30
N ILE A 8 -13.10 7.92 7.16
CA ILE A 8 -13.39 9.35 6.92
C ILE A 8 -14.91 9.60 7.03
N LEU A 9 -15.75 8.75 6.45
CA LEU A 9 -17.21 8.85 6.55
C LEU A 9 -17.70 8.73 8.00
N LYS A 10 -17.01 7.93 8.83
CA LYS A 10 -17.27 7.84 10.28
C LYS A 10 -16.74 9.05 11.07
N LYS A 11 -16.30 10.12 10.41
CA LYS A 11 -15.68 11.32 11.01
C LYS A 11 -14.43 11.04 11.84
N ASN A 12 -13.72 9.94 11.57
CA ASN A 12 -12.42 9.70 12.19
C ASN A 12 -11.35 10.47 11.42
N ASP A 13 -10.57 11.28 12.13
CA ASP A 13 -9.40 11.95 11.53
C ASP A 13 -8.25 10.95 11.37
N ILE A 14 -8.17 10.33 10.21
CA ILE A 14 -7.09 9.38 9.88
C ILE A 14 -5.78 10.09 9.56
N PHE A 15 -5.77 11.41 9.35
CA PHE A 15 -4.58 12.20 9.05
C PHE A 15 -4.20 13.14 10.21
N HIS A 16 -4.61 12.78 11.42
CA HIS A 16 -4.22 13.50 12.63
C HIS A 16 -2.68 13.57 12.74
N ASP A 17 -2.15 14.75 13.07
CA ASP A 17 -0.72 15.07 13.15
C ASP A 17 0.08 15.10 11.82
N PHE A 18 -0.58 14.95 10.67
CA PHE A 18 0.06 15.06 9.35
C PHE A 18 -0.07 16.46 8.74
N ASP A 19 1.08 17.11 8.59
CA ASP A 19 1.23 18.39 7.91
C ASP A 19 1.69 18.16 6.45
N GLU A 20 0.75 17.69 5.63
CA GLU A 20 0.98 17.32 4.22
C GLU A 20 -0.16 17.85 3.34
N SER A 21 0.13 18.09 2.07
CA SER A 21 -0.86 18.59 1.10
C SER A 21 -1.98 17.57 0.84
N THR A 22 -3.17 18.07 0.45
CA THR A 22 -4.34 17.24 0.15
C THR A 22 -4.06 16.20 -0.94
N SER A 23 -3.26 16.56 -1.95
CA SER A 23 -2.86 15.62 -3.01
C SER A 23 -2.03 14.46 -2.48
N LYS A 24 -1.06 14.72 -1.60
CA LYS A 24 -0.23 13.68 -0.98
C LYS A 24 -1.05 12.78 -0.05
N LYS A 25 -2.02 13.33 0.67
CA LYS A 25 -2.98 12.57 1.49
C LYS A 25 -3.83 11.63 0.62
N ILE A 26 -4.33 12.12 -0.52
CA ILE A 26 -5.08 11.28 -1.48
C ILE A 26 -4.20 10.16 -2.01
N PHE A 27 -2.98 10.46 -2.44
CA PHE A 27 -2.05 9.46 -2.95
C PHE A 27 -1.72 8.39 -1.90
N ALA A 28 -1.53 8.79 -0.64
CA ALA A 28 -1.32 7.86 0.46
C ALA A 28 -2.51 6.91 0.69
N MET A 29 -3.74 7.31 0.39
CA MET A 29 -4.91 6.41 0.50
C MET A 29 -4.91 5.27 -0.52
N PHE A 30 -4.20 5.42 -1.64
CA PHE A 30 -4.00 4.36 -2.63
C PHE A 30 -2.90 3.39 -2.20
N LEU A 31 -1.82 3.93 -1.62
CA LEU A 31 -0.67 3.13 -1.21
C LEU A 31 -0.88 2.38 0.11
N GLY A 32 -1.63 2.96 1.04
CA GLY A 32 -1.74 2.43 2.39
C GLY A 32 -3.06 2.69 3.09
N TYR A 33 -3.10 2.33 4.36
CA TYR A 33 -4.24 2.52 5.23
C TYR A 33 -3.81 2.65 6.70
N ARG A 34 -4.66 3.28 7.52
CA ARG A 34 -4.42 3.44 8.96
C ARG A 34 -4.75 2.15 9.72
N SER A 35 -3.79 1.30 10.06
CA SER A 35 -4.07 0.03 10.72
C SER A 35 -3.96 0.10 12.24
N LYS A 36 -4.97 -0.40 12.95
CA LYS A 36 -4.87 -0.64 14.40
C LYS A 36 -3.95 -1.82 14.74
N ASN A 37 -3.80 -2.76 13.82
CA ASN A 37 -2.97 -3.96 13.99
C ASN A 37 -2.19 -4.22 12.69
N PRO A 38 -0.98 -3.66 12.54
CA PRO A 38 -0.23 -3.63 11.28
C PRO A 38 0.50 -4.94 10.92
N LYS A 39 -0.14 -6.10 11.09
CA LYS A 39 0.48 -7.39 10.73
C LYS A 39 0.90 -7.41 9.25
N TYR A 40 2.11 -7.88 8.98
CA TYR A 40 2.69 -8.03 7.63
C TYR A 40 2.67 -6.75 6.78
N SER A 41 2.68 -5.59 7.43
CA SER A 41 2.60 -4.29 6.77
C SER A 41 3.82 -3.44 7.11
N PHE A 42 4.23 -2.58 6.19
CA PHE A 42 5.38 -1.68 6.37
C PHE A 42 4.91 -0.30 6.81
N SER A 43 5.67 0.38 7.68
CA SER A 43 5.33 1.72 8.14
C SER A 43 5.41 2.72 6.99
N LEU A 44 4.35 3.50 6.80
CA LEU A 44 4.31 4.67 5.91
C LEU A 44 4.48 5.98 6.70
N GLU A 45 4.65 5.89 8.02
CA GLU A 45 4.90 7.03 8.89
C GLU A 45 6.38 7.21 9.15
N GLN A 46 6.83 8.45 9.04
CA GLN A 46 8.13 8.87 9.54
C GLN A 46 7.93 10.07 10.46
N GLN A 47 8.49 10.00 11.66
CA GLN A 47 8.48 11.11 12.60
C GLN A 47 9.60 12.08 12.24
N VAL A 48 9.23 13.33 11.95
CA VAL A 48 10.19 14.41 11.68
C VAL A 48 9.96 15.50 12.73
N GLY A 49 10.69 15.42 13.84
CA GLY A 49 10.52 16.30 15.00
C GLY A 49 9.18 16.08 15.70
N LYS A 50 8.35 17.14 15.79
CA LYS A 50 7.01 17.11 16.40
C LYS A 50 5.87 16.74 15.43
N LYS A 51 6.14 16.61 14.13
CA LYS A 51 5.12 16.37 13.10
C LYS A 51 5.33 15.01 12.44
N LYS A 52 4.24 14.36 12.03
CA LYS A 52 4.29 13.13 11.24
C LYS A 52 4.32 13.48 9.76
N LYS A 53 5.22 12.81 9.02
CA LYS A 53 5.28 12.90 7.56
C LYS A 53 4.98 11.56 6.94
N LEU A 54 4.37 11.59 5.76
CA LEU A 54 4.14 10.41 4.94
C LEU A 54 5.43 10.09 4.20
N ASN A 55 6.07 8.99 4.58
CA ASN A 55 7.28 8.50 3.94
C ASN A 55 6.89 7.47 2.87
N ILE A 56 6.73 7.95 1.64
CA ILE A 56 6.40 7.14 0.46
C ILE A 56 7.70 6.59 -0.16
N ALA A 57 8.64 6.13 0.67
CA ALA A 57 9.85 5.49 0.20
C ALA A 57 9.55 4.02 -0.12
N LEU A 58 10.02 3.57 -1.28
CA LEU A 58 9.98 2.17 -1.66
C LEU A 58 11.09 1.44 -0.90
N HIS A 59 10.75 0.88 0.25
CA HIS A 59 11.69 0.08 1.03
C HIS A 59 11.81 -1.31 0.41
N ASN A 60 13.03 -1.82 0.29
CA ASN A 60 13.25 -3.22 -0.10
C ASN A 60 12.59 -4.12 0.93
N SER A 61 11.66 -4.97 0.48
CA SER A 61 10.91 -5.90 1.35
C SER A 61 11.80 -6.82 2.16
N ASP A 62 13.00 -7.08 1.65
CA ASP A 62 13.94 -8.05 2.23
C ASP A 62 14.75 -7.47 3.39
N THR A 63 14.85 -6.14 3.48
CA THR A 63 15.59 -5.43 4.54
C THR A 63 14.66 -4.61 5.44
N ALA A 64 13.43 -4.39 5.02
CA ALA A 64 12.45 -3.61 5.75
C ALA A 64 11.82 -4.44 6.88
N GLU A 65 11.87 -3.93 8.10
CA GLU A 65 11.15 -4.54 9.21
C GLU A 65 9.65 -4.30 9.10
N PHE A 66 8.86 -5.31 9.47
CA PHE A 66 7.42 -5.14 9.58
C PHE A 66 7.07 -4.16 10.71
N CYS A 67 6.05 -3.35 10.49
CA CYS A 67 5.55 -2.43 11.48
C CYS A 67 4.91 -3.20 12.64
N THR A 68 5.36 -2.91 13.86
CA THR A 68 4.80 -3.46 15.11
C THR A 68 3.95 -2.44 15.86
N THR A 69 4.04 -1.16 15.50
CA THR A 69 3.37 -0.06 16.17
C THR A 69 1.88 -0.02 15.83
N PRO A 70 0.98 -0.22 16.82
CA PRO A 70 -0.44 -0.15 16.58
C PRO A 70 -0.87 1.26 16.19
N ASP A 71 -2.03 1.34 15.52
CA ASP A 71 -2.63 2.59 15.03
C ASP A 71 -1.63 3.46 14.24
N THR A 72 -1.10 2.90 13.15
CA THR A 72 -0.09 3.53 12.30
C THR A 72 -0.52 3.40 10.83
N TRP A 73 -0.18 4.38 10.00
CA TRP A 73 -0.30 4.29 8.55
C TRP A 73 0.68 3.29 8.02
N VAL A 74 0.15 2.30 7.31
CA VAL A 74 0.95 1.22 6.77
C VAL A 74 0.60 0.92 5.33
N THR A 75 1.60 0.46 4.60
CA THR A 75 1.47 -0.15 3.28
C THR A 75 1.40 -1.67 3.48
N PRO A 76 0.38 -2.36 2.98
CA PRO A 76 0.33 -3.82 3.08
C PRO A 76 1.51 -4.44 2.31
N GLY A 77 2.13 -5.47 2.87
CA GLY A 77 3.07 -6.29 2.12
C GLY A 77 2.35 -7.00 0.97
N LEU A 78 2.79 -6.78 -0.27
CA LEU A 78 2.21 -7.43 -1.44
C LEU A 78 2.83 -8.82 -1.62
N PRO A 79 2.04 -9.91 -1.64
CA PRO A 79 2.55 -11.26 -1.85
C PRO A 79 2.79 -11.51 -3.35
N PHE A 80 3.77 -10.82 -3.94
CA PHE A 80 4.05 -10.85 -5.38
C PHE A 80 4.22 -12.26 -5.94
N MET A 81 4.79 -13.18 -5.16
CA MET A 81 5.01 -14.56 -5.58
C MET A 81 3.71 -15.27 -6.02
N ILE A 82 2.59 -15.03 -5.33
CA ILE A 82 1.30 -15.63 -5.69
C ILE A 82 0.80 -15.07 -7.02
N PHE A 83 0.95 -13.75 -7.23
CA PHE A 83 0.54 -13.10 -8.46
C PHE A 83 1.39 -13.52 -9.66
N ILE A 84 2.72 -13.61 -9.47
CA ILE A 84 3.66 -14.08 -10.49
C ILE A 84 3.33 -15.52 -10.88
N LEU A 85 3.11 -16.40 -9.91
CA LEU A 85 2.75 -17.80 -10.17
C LEU A 85 1.42 -17.90 -10.92
N GLY A 86 0.39 -17.15 -10.50
CA GLY A 86 -0.90 -17.12 -11.18
C GLY A 86 -0.77 -16.63 -12.62
N GLY A 87 -0.03 -15.54 -12.84
CA GLY A 87 0.27 -15.01 -14.16
C GLY A 87 1.01 -16.01 -15.04
N PHE A 88 1.97 -16.75 -14.47
CA PHE A 88 2.70 -17.81 -15.17
C PHE A 88 1.76 -18.94 -15.63
N ILE A 89 0.89 -19.43 -14.75
CA ILE A 89 -0.09 -20.46 -15.10
C ILE A 89 -1.04 -19.96 -16.21
N ILE A 90 -1.52 -18.71 -16.10
CA ILE A 90 -2.37 -18.09 -17.13
C ILE A 90 -1.63 -18.00 -18.46
N GLN A 91 -0.36 -17.60 -18.44
CA GLN A 91 0.48 -17.52 -19.65
C GLN A 91 0.65 -18.88 -20.32
N LEU A 92 0.82 -19.97 -19.56
CA LEU A 92 0.92 -21.32 -20.13
C LEU A 92 -0.35 -21.78 -20.82
N LEU A 93 -1.53 -21.37 -20.32
CA LEU A 93 -2.82 -21.81 -20.85
C LEU A 93 -3.38 -20.89 -21.94
N PHE A 94 -3.13 -19.59 -21.84
CA PHE A 94 -3.77 -18.55 -22.66
C PHE A 94 -2.77 -17.55 -23.26
N GLY A 95 -1.46 -17.83 -23.20
CA GLY A 95 -0.41 -16.92 -23.65
C GLY A 95 -0.61 -16.43 -25.08
N ASP A 96 -0.94 -17.33 -26.01
CA ASP A 96 -1.17 -16.98 -27.42
C ASP A 96 -2.36 -16.04 -27.59
N LEU A 97 -3.45 -16.27 -26.86
CA LEU A 97 -4.63 -15.40 -26.87
C LEU A 97 -4.27 -14.02 -26.32
N ILE A 98 -3.52 -13.97 -25.22
CA ILE A 98 -3.06 -12.71 -24.59
C ILE A 98 -2.15 -11.95 -25.55
N LEU A 99 -1.19 -12.61 -26.19
CA LEU A 99 -0.25 -11.97 -27.12
C LEU A 99 -0.97 -11.39 -28.35
N ARG A 100 -1.97 -12.09 -28.88
CA ARG A 100 -2.84 -11.59 -29.96
C ARG A 100 -3.66 -10.38 -29.52
N LEU A 101 -4.22 -10.40 -28.31
CA LEU A 101 -5.00 -9.29 -27.76
C LEU A 101 -4.14 -8.04 -27.54
N VAL A 102 -2.88 -8.21 -27.16
CA VAL A 102 -1.92 -7.11 -27.00
C VAL A 102 -1.35 -6.65 -28.36
N GLY A 103 -1.57 -7.40 -29.44
CA GLY A 103 -1.14 -7.07 -30.80
C GLY A 103 0.34 -7.35 -31.07
N ILE A 104 0.93 -8.27 -30.29
CA ILE A 104 2.34 -8.66 -30.40
C ILE A 104 2.51 -9.92 -31.28
N ALA A 105 1.44 -10.69 -31.45
CA ALA A 105 1.39 -11.94 -32.23
C ALA A 105 0.19 -11.99 -33.18
#